data_AF-A0A800MWA8-F1
#
_entry.id   AF-A0A800MWA8-F1
#
_cell.length_a   1.000
_cell.length_b   1.000
_cell.length_c   1.000
_cell.angle_alpha   90.00
_cell.angle_beta   90.00
_cell.angle_gamma   90.00
#
_symmetry.space_group_name_H-M   'P 1'
#
loop_
_entity.id
_entity.type
_entity.pdbx_description
1 polymer ?
#
loop_
_entity_poly.entity_id
_entity_poly.type
_entity_poly.pdbx_seq_one_letter_code
_entity_poly.pdbx_strand_id
1 'polypeptide(L)'
;MFQLKGIYLINPHWQYLNKSKEECIQLQKQALESYIENHNIYTVKLNQWQLNDYYTIPHALLYDLKQKKKDLDILLLYSEEILEDFIDTYPARWLILKSFFNEVMFCTNQKENSLEGAG
;
A
#
# COMPACT_ATOMS: atom_id res chain seq x y z
N MET A 1 13.31 -2.35 -21.32
CA MET A 1 12.91 -2.76 -19.96
C MET A 1 11.48 -2.31 -19.75
N PHE A 2 10.55 -3.23 -19.47
CA PHE A 2 9.18 -2.84 -19.12
C PHE A 2 9.18 -2.39 -17.65
N GLN A 3 8.61 -1.21 -17.39
CA GLN A 3 8.51 -0.65 -16.06
C GLN A 3 7.13 -1.00 -15.48
N LEU A 4 7.08 -1.59 -14.29
CA LEU A 4 5.81 -1.92 -13.62
C LEU A 4 5.09 -0.63 -13.24
N LYS A 5 3.82 -0.49 -13.59
CA LYS A 5 3.00 0.66 -13.23
C LYS A 5 2.31 0.40 -11.91
N GLY A 6 2.66 1.19 -10.90
CA GLY A 6 2.22 0.98 -9.54
C GLY A 6 1.45 2.13 -8.93
N ILE A 7 0.65 1.80 -7.91
CA ILE A 7 0.14 2.75 -6.93
C ILE A 7 0.52 2.23 -5.55
N TYR A 8 0.77 3.14 -4.62
CA TYR A 8 1.03 2.78 -3.23
C TYR A 8 0.11 3.53 -2.28
N LEU A 9 -0.17 2.89 -1.14
CA LEU A 9 -1.05 3.42 -0.11
C LEU A 9 -0.37 3.38 1.25
N ILE A 10 -0.56 4.45 2.01
CA ILE A 10 -0.09 4.61 3.39
C ILE A 10 -1.31 4.79 4.28
N ASN A 11 -1.41 4.07 5.39
CA ASN A 11 -2.46 4.29 6.36
C ASN A 11 -1.96 5.24 7.48
N PRO A 12 -2.43 6.50 7.55
CA PRO A 12 -2.02 7.43 8.60
C PRO A 12 -2.54 7.08 9.99
N HIS A 13 -3.47 6.13 10.09
CA HIS A 13 -4.08 5.68 11.33
C HIS A 13 -3.48 4.37 11.85
N TRP A 14 -2.69 3.66 11.03
CA TRP A 14 -1.97 2.49 11.49
C TRP A 14 -0.90 2.91 12.51
N GLN A 15 -0.87 2.19 13.63
CA GLN A 15 0.04 2.43 14.74
C GLN A 15 0.87 1.19 15.01
N TYR A 16 2.14 1.40 15.36
CA TYR A 16 3.06 0.32 15.68
C TYR A 16 3.74 0.56 17.02
N LEU A 17 3.43 -0.30 17.99
CA LEU A 17 4.01 -0.27 19.33
C LEU A 17 3.95 1.15 19.93
N ASN A 18 5.10 1.66 20.38
CA ASN A 18 5.24 2.95 21.04
C ASN A 18 5.64 4.08 20.09
N LYS A 19 5.52 3.89 18.77
CA LYS A 19 5.86 4.92 17.79
C LYS A 19 4.76 5.98 17.71
N SER A 20 5.17 7.23 17.55
CA SER A 20 4.25 8.31 17.21
C SER A 20 3.63 8.09 15.82
N LYS A 21 2.54 8.81 15.56
CA LYS A 21 1.86 8.79 14.26
C LYS A 21 2.80 9.18 13.12
N GLU A 22 3.57 10.24 13.33
CA GLU A 22 4.54 10.76 12.36
C GLU A 22 5.61 9.70 12.05
N GLU A 23 6.15 9.04 13.08
CA GLU A 23 7.11 7.94 12.90
C GLU A 23 6.50 6.78 12.12
N CYS A 24 5.25 6.38 12.40
CA CYS A 24 4.59 5.30 11.67
C CYS A 24 4.39 5.66 10.19
N ILE A 25 4.01 6.91 9.89
CA ILE A 25 3.87 7.39 8.51
C ILE A 25 5.23 7.39 7.80
N GLN A 26 6.29 7.89 8.44
CA GLN A 26 7.62 7.92 7.85
C GLN A 26 8.16 6.52 7.60
N LEU A 27 7.90 5.59 8.52
CA LEU A 27 8.32 4.20 8.39
C LEU A 27 7.66 3.54 7.17
N GLN A 28 6.35 3.73 6.99
CA GLN A 28 5.64 3.24 5.80
C GLN A 28 6.20 3.86 4.51
N LYS A 29 6.41 5.19 4.50
CA LYS A 29 6.97 5.91 3.34
C LYS A 29 8.33 5.37 2.93
N GLN A 30 9.27 5.31 3.87
CA GLN A 30 10.64 4.88 3.59
C GLN A 30 10.70 3.47 3.02
N ALA A 31 9.92 2.53 3.59
CA ALA A 31 9.87 1.17 3.09
C ALA A 31 9.27 1.09 1.67
N LEU A 32 8.17 1.80 1.43
CA LEU A 32 7.49 1.82 0.12
C LEU A 32 8.35 2.49 -0.96
N GLU A 33 8.94 3.65 -0.65
CA GLU A 33 9.81 4.40 -1.56
C GLU A 33 11.06 3.58 -1.90
N SER A 34 11.70 2.93 -0.91
CA SER A 34 12.84 2.04 -1.15
C SER A 34 12.47 0.88 -2.07
N TYR A 35 11.28 0.27 -1.87
CA TYR A 35 10.81 -0.81 -2.72
C TYR A 35 10.56 -0.31 -4.16
N ILE A 36 9.93 0.86 -4.31
CA ILE A 36 9.67 1.48 -5.61
C ILE A 36 10.98 1.70 -6.38
N GLU A 37 12.00 2.26 -5.72
CA GLU A 37 13.31 2.51 -6.32
C GLU A 37 14.01 1.20 -6.72
N ASN A 38 14.08 0.24 -5.81
CA ASN A 38 14.79 -1.03 -6.03
C ASN A 38 14.16 -1.89 -7.13
N HIS A 39 12.84 -1.78 -7.33
CA HIS A 39 12.09 -2.53 -8.34
C HIS A 39 11.79 -1.72 -9.60
N ASN A 40 12.30 -0.49 -9.69
CA ASN A 40 12.06 0.45 -10.80
C ASN A 40 10.56 0.59 -11.12
N ILE A 41 9.73 0.84 -10.12
CA ILE A 41 8.27 0.93 -10.28
C ILE A 41 7.90 2.35 -10.71
N TYR A 42 7.09 2.47 -11.76
CA TYR A 42 6.52 3.74 -12.20
C TYR A 42 5.25 4.06 -11.41
N THR A 43 5.32 5.04 -10.50
CA THR A 43 4.17 5.45 -9.71
C THR A 43 3.17 6.27 -10.55
N VAL A 44 1.91 5.86 -10.55
CA VAL A 44 0.87 6.47 -11.36
C VAL A 44 -0.06 7.33 -10.51
N LYS A 45 -0.22 8.60 -10.90
CA LYS A 45 -1.33 9.43 -10.39
C LYS A 45 -2.60 9.17 -11.18
N LEU A 46 -3.68 8.81 -10.49
CA LEU A 46 -5.00 8.72 -11.12
C LEU A 46 -5.70 10.07 -11.09
N ASN A 47 -5.54 10.83 -10.01
CA ASN A 47 -6.14 12.15 -9.88
C ASN A 47 -5.09 13.26 -10.12
N GLN A 48 -5.39 14.20 -11.03
CA GLN A 48 -4.51 15.34 -11.33
C GLN A 48 -4.39 16.32 -10.15
N TRP A 49 -5.36 16.28 -9.23
CA TRP A 49 -5.42 17.11 -8.03
C TRP A 49 -4.80 16.43 -6.80
N GLN A 50 -4.18 15.26 -6.98
CA GLN A 50 -3.56 14.54 -5.88
C GLN A 50 -2.31 15.28 -5.41
N LEU A 51 -2.30 15.70 -4.14
CA LEU A 51 -1.19 16.43 -3.53
C LEU A 51 0.05 15.55 -3.31
N ASN A 52 -0.18 14.29 -2.94
CA ASN A 52 0.88 13.31 -2.67
C ASN A 52 0.97 12.29 -3.80
N ASP A 53 2.08 11.57 -3.88
CA ASP A 53 2.27 10.49 -4.85
C ASP A 53 1.61 9.16 -4.42
N TYR A 54 1.08 9.13 -3.19
CA TYR A 54 0.39 7.99 -2.57
C TYR A 54 -1.06 8.32 -2.18
N TYR A 55 -1.84 7.25 -2.00
CA TYR A 55 -3.16 7.31 -1.40
C TYR A 55 -3.09 7.10 0.11
N THR A 56 -4.08 7.66 0.83
CA THR A 56 -4.26 7.42 2.27
C THR A 56 -5.63 6.85 2.63
N ILE A 57 -6.56 6.85 1.68
CA ILE A 57 -7.95 6.44 1.89
C ILE A 57 -8.29 5.40 0.82
N PRO A 58 -8.49 4.11 1.19
CA PRO A 58 -8.81 3.05 0.23
C PRO A 58 -10.08 3.32 -0.58
N HIS A 59 -11.07 3.97 0.04
CA HIS A 59 -12.30 4.38 -0.64
C HIS A 59 -12.06 5.41 -1.76
N ALA A 60 -11.13 6.35 -1.55
CA ALA A 60 -10.78 7.34 -2.57
C ALA A 60 -10.02 6.69 -3.73
N LEU A 61 -9.10 5.77 -3.42
CA LEU A 61 -8.40 4.96 -4.43
C LEU A 61 -9.39 4.16 -5.27
N LEU A 62 -10.31 3.43 -4.62
CA LEU A 62 -11.33 2.64 -5.32
C LEU A 62 -12.23 3.50 -6.20
N TYR A 63 -12.58 4.71 -5.74
CA TYR A 63 -13.34 5.66 -6.55
C TYR A 63 -12.58 6.06 -7.81
N ASP A 64 -11.32 6.49 -7.68
CA ASP A 64 -10.50 6.91 -8.81
C ASP A 64 -10.22 5.77 -9.81
N LEU A 65 -10.00 4.55 -9.32
CA LEU A 65 -9.82 3.34 -10.13
C LEU A 65 -11.04 3.04 -11.01
N LYS A 66 -12.26 3.19 -10.45
CA LYS A 66 -13.50 2.99 -11.22
C LYS A 66 -13.66 4.01 -12.34
N GLN A 67 -13.14 5.22 -12.18
CA GLN A 67 -13.25 6.28 -13.17
C GLN A 67 -12.21 6.17 -14.29
N LYS A 68 -11.09 5.47 -14.05
CA LYS A 68 -10.00 5.35 -15.01
C LYS A 68 -9.69 3.88 -15.29
N LYS A 69 -10.00 3.43 -16.51
CA LYS A 69 -9.45 2.18 -17.03
C LYS A 69 -7.95 2.39 -17.29
N LYS A 70 -7.12 2.05 -16.30
CA LYS A 70 -5.67 1.97 -16.46
C LYS A 70 -5.24 0.54 -16.20
N ASP A 71 -4.33 0.05 -17.05
CA ASP A 71 -3.56 -1.16 -16.77
C ASP A 71 -2.54 -0.81 -15.68
N LEU A 72 -2.89 -1.17 -14.44
CA LEU A 72 -2.01 -1.05 -13.28
C LEU A 72 -1.51 -2.45 -12.95
N ASP A 73 -0.20 -2.54 -12.75
CA ASP A 73 0.44 -3.82 -12.49
C ASP A 73 0.40 -4.13 -10.99
N ILE A 74 0.70 -3.14 -10.13
CA ILE A 74 0.98 -3.41 -8.72
C ILE A 74 0.34 -2.40 -7.77
N LEU A 75 -0.30 -2.91 -6.71
CA LEU A 75 -0.63 -2.14 -5.52
C LEU A 75 0.40 -2.46 -4.44
N LEU A 76 1.12 -1.43 -3.99
CA LEU A 76 2.11 -1.55 -2.92
C LEU A 76 1.54 -1.09 -1.58
N LEU A 77 1.76 -1.90 -0.57
CA LEU A 77 1.35 -1.66 0.81
C LEU A 77 2.52 -1.92 1.74
N TYR A 78 2.58 -1.21 2.86
CA TYR A 78 3.65 -1.41 3.83
C TYR A 78 3.57 -2.81 4.48
N SER A 79 2.39 -3.19 4.97
CA SER A 79 2.07 -4.50 5.54
C SER A 79 0.59 -4.83 5.28
N GLU A 80 0.14 -6.05 5.56
CA GLU A 80 -1.29 -6.40 5.46
C GLU A 80 -2.14 -5.68 6.50
N GLU A 81 -1.59 -5.51 7.71
CA GLU A 81 -2.24 -4.84 8.85
C GLU A 81 -2.71 -3.42 8.53
N ILE A 82 -2.03 -2.69 7.64
CA ILE A 82 -2.41 -1.31 7.32
C ILE A 82 -3.81 -1.22 6.68
N LEU A 83 -4.34 -2.33 6.16
CA LEU A 83 -5.67 -2.40 5.55
C LEU A 83 -6.65 -3.27 6.33
N GLU A 84 -6.26 -3.87 7.47
CA GLU A 84 -7.08 -4.82 8.22
C GLU A 84 -8.49 -4.27 8.50
N ASP A 85 -8.59 -3.08 9.11
CA ASP A 85 -9.87 -2.40 9.36
C ASP A 85 -10.74 -2.24 8.11
N PHE A 86 -10.12 -1.91 6.96
CA PHE A 86 -10.85 -1.73 5.70
C PHE A 86 -11.30 -3.07 5.12
N ILE A 87 -10.46 -4.10 5.21
CA ILE A 87 -10.74 -5.44 4.70
C ILE A 87 -11.88 -6.07 5.52
N ASP A 88 -11.83 -5.96 6.84
CA ASP A 88 -12.83 -6.51 7.75
C ASP A 88 -14.16 -5.80 7.61
N THR A 89 -14.14 -4.47 7.52
CA THR A 89 -15.38 -3.69 7.38
C THR A 89 -15.96 -3.80 5.96
N TYR A 90 -15.12 -3.92 4.92
CA TYR A 90 -15.55 -3.85 3.52
C TYR A 90 -14.91 -4.92 2.62
N PRO A 91 -15.08 -6.22 2.90
CA PRO A 91 -14.39 -7.29 2.20
C PRO A 91 -14.69 -7.33 0.69
N ALA A 92 -15.95 -7.07 0.31
CA ALA A 92 -16.33 -6.99 -1.11
C ALA A 92 -15.66 -5.80 -1.83
N ARG A 93 -15.49 -4.67 -1.15
CA ARG A 93 -14.80 -3.49 -1.74
C ARG A 93 -13.32 -3.77 -1.91
N TRP A 94 -12.71 -4.47 -0.95
CA TRP A 94 -11.34 -4.92 -1.07
C TRP A 94 -11.13 -5.84 -2.28
N LEU A 95 -12.00 -6.83 -2.49
CA LEU A 95 -11.94 -7.70 -3.66
C LEU A 95 -11.99 -6.93 -4.98
N ILE A 96 -12.90 -5.95 -5.08
CA ILE A 96 -12.99 -5.10 -6.27
C ILE A 96 -11.73 -4.25 -6.43
N LEU A 97 -11.22 -3.65 -5.36
CA LEU A 97 -10.00 -2.83 -5.40
C LEU A 97 -8.82 -3.64 -5.93
N LYS A 98 -8.60 -4.86 -5.38
CA LYS A 98 -7.53 -5.75 -5.83
C LYS A 98 -7.63 -6.10 -7.32
N SER A 99 -8.84 -6.27 -7.85
CA SER A 99 -9.04 -6.67 -9.25
C SER A 99 -8.56 -5.64 -10.29
N PHE A 100 -8.25 -4.41 -9.87
CA PHE A 100 -7.64 -3.39 -10.76
C PHE A 100 -6.14 -3.56 -10.93
N PHE A 101 -5.50 -4.45 -10.17
CA PHE A 101 -4.06 -4.67 -10.20
C PHE A 101 -3.76 -6.12 -10.57
N ASN A 102 -2.65 -6.35 -11.27
CA ASN A 102 -2.17 -7.71 -11.51
C ASN A 102 -1.69 -8.36 -10.20
N GLU A 103 -1.14 -7.55 -9.28
CA GLU A 103 -0.61 -8.03 -8.02
C GLU A 103 -0.77 -7.00 -6.88
N VAL A 104 -0.88 -7.51 -5.65
CA VAL A 104 -0.79 -6.72 -4.42
C VAL A 104 0.44 -7.21 -3.66
N MET A 105 1.35 -6.29 -3.35
CA MET A 105 2.61 -6.59 -2.68
C MET A 105 2.75 -5.84 -1.36
N PHE A 106 3.38 -6.51 -0.40
CA PHE A 106 3.67 -5.97 0.92
C PHE A 106 5.17 -5.79 1.09
N CYS A 107 5.62 -4.58 1.45
CA CYS A 107 7.05 -4.30 1.61
C CYS A 107 7.64 -4.97 2.86
N THR A 108 6.80 -5.22 3.87
CA THR A 108 7.18 -6.05 5.01
C THR A 108 6.47 -7.39 4.89
N ASN A 109 7.24 -8.44 4.63
CA ASN A 109 6.76 -9.79 4.86
C ASN A 109 6.75 -9.99 6.37
N GLN A 110 5.56 -10.08 6.97
CA GLN A 110 5.38 -10.62 8.32
C GLN A 110 5.74 -12.12 8.29
N LYS A 111 7.05 -12.40 8.23
CA LYS A 111 7.72 -13.64 8.61
C LYS A 111 9.04 -13.29 9.29
N GLU A 112 8.98 -12.46 10.32
CA GLU A 112 9.82 -12.75 11.48
C GLU A 112 9.15 -13.91 12.22
N ASN A 113 9.56 -15.13 11.85
CA ASN A 113 9.24 -16.32 12.63
C ASN A 113 9.67 -16.08 14.08
N SER A 114 8.68 -16.14 14.95
CA SER A 114 8.70 -16.80 16.25
C SER A 114 10.04 -17.46 16.66
N LEU A 115 10.50 -17.10 17.86
CA LEU A 115 11.42 -17.83 18.74
C LEU A 115 12.94 -17.67 18.49
N GLU A 116 13.52 -16.62 19.09
CA GLU A 116 14.86 -16.66 19.70
C GLU A 116 14.71 -16.11 21.14
N GLY A 117 14.99 -16.80 22.23
CA GLY A 117 15.21 -18.21 22.50
C GLY A 117 14.88 -18.43 23.99
N ALA A 118 14.24 -19.56 24.30
CA ALA A 118 14.38 -20.15 25.62
C ALA A 118 15.79 -20.76 25.67
N GLY A 119 16.65 -20.21 26.52
CA GLY A 119 17.98 -20.72 26.84
C GLY A 119 18.36 -20.27 28.24
#